data_AF-A0A540MI74-F1
#
_entry.id   AF-A0A540MI74-F1
#
_cell.length_a   1.000
_cell.length_b   1.000
_cell.length_c   1.000
_cell.angle_alpha   90.00
_cell.angle_beta   90.00
_cell.angle_gamma   90.00
#
_symmetry.space_group_name_H-M   'P 1'
#
loop_
_entity.id
_entity.type
_entity.pdbx_description
1 polymer ?
#
loop_
_entity_poly.entity_id
_entity_poly.type
_entity_poly.pdbx_seq_one_letter_code
_entity_poly.pdbx_strand_id
1 'polypeptide(L)'
;MHFVDCESSAETLHFLLPHPNLESSRIERYSGSTVPNWTMSLDNLRFLTLCDWNECEALPLGRLPSLKIPNLWSMKGVKKVGVEFLGIEKETSSASSCITLFPKLKTLELWYMEAWEEWKGVEEWKEEDSHITVMPCLSSLEIHFCSRLKTLSDFLRKTPLRTLDIMYCSSLARGCRKGSGNEWPKISHIPNIRVHPKYFDFDDDGEGIVEAEDAVELPERPSTSGERVKA
;
A
#
# COMPACT_ATOMS: atom_id res chain seq x y z
N MET A 1 18.01 -8.12 5.72
CA MET A 1 16.59 -8.50 5.60
C MET A 1 16.36 -9.58 6.64
N HIS A 2 15.68 -9.27 7.74
CA HIS A 2 15.29 -10.31 8.69
C HIS A 2 14.00 -10.93 8.15
N PHE A 3 14.08 -12.23 7.84
CA PHE A 3 12.92 -13.02 7.48
C PHE A 3 12.33 -13.56 8.77
N VAL A 4 11.07 -13.19 9.06
CA VAL A 4 10.28 -13.87 10.08
C VAL A 4 9.29 -14.74 9.32
N ASP A 5 9.75 -15.94 8.98
CA ASP A 5 8.90 -16.98 8.40
C ASP A 5 8.05 -17.54 9.55
N CYS A 6 6.74 -17.30 9.51
CA CYS A 6 5.89 -17.50 10.66
C CYS A 6 4.77 -18.49 10.32
N GLU A 7 5.11 -19.78 10.37
CA GLU A 7 4.12 -20.82 10.67
C GLU A 7 3.65 -20.78 12.13
N SER A 8 4.14 -19.81 12.92
CA SER A 8 3.93 -19.74 14.35
C SER A 8 2.74 -18.82 14.68
N SER A 9 1.86 -19.30 15.57
CA SER A 9 0.60 -18.65 15.94
C SER A 9 0.77 -17.19 16.35
N ALA A 10 -0.29 -16.37 16.29
CA ALA A 10 -0.28 -14.97 16.73
C ALA A 10 0.43 -14.77 18.09
N GLU A 11 0.28 -15.73 19.00
CA GLU A 11 0.93 -15.81 20.30
C GLU A 11 2.47 -15.75 20.22
N THR A 12 3.09 -16.46 19.27
CA THR A 12 4.56 -16.48 19.13
C THR A 12 5.13 -15.15 18.64
N LEU A 13 4.42 -14.45 17.76
CA LEU A 13 4.83 -13.15 17.25
C LEU A 13 4.75 -12.08 18.34
N HIS A 14 3.82 -12.19 19.30
CA HIS A 14 3.79 -11.27 20.44
C HIS A 14 5.06 -11.35 21.30
N PHE A 15 5.73 -12.51 21.36
CA PHE A 15 6.95 -12.69 22.14
C PHE A 15 8.24 -12.35 21.37
N LEU A 16 8.15 -12.18 20.05
CA LEU A 16 9.28 -11.71 19.27
C LEU A 16 9.47 -10.22 19.53
N LEU A 17 10.59 -9.86 20.17
CA LEU A 17 11.07 -8.49 20.29
C LEU A 17 12.13 -8.26 19.22
N PRO A 18 11.77 -7.81 18.01
CA PRO A 18 12.75 -7.47 17.00
C PRO A 18 13.70 -6.39 17.51
N HIS A 19 14.93 -6.44 17.02
CA HIS A 19 15.95 -5.47 17.38
C HIS A 19 15.48 -4.04 17.03
N PRO A 20 15.66 -3.04 17.91
CA PRO A 20 15.12 -1.68 17.71
C PRO A 20 15.67 -0.93 16.47
N ASN A 21 16.82 -1.38 15.94
CA ASN A 21 17.40 -0.87 14.70
C ASN A 21 16.94 -1.62 13.44
N LEU A 22 15.88 -2.42 13.53
CA LEU A 22 15.37 -3.17 12.41
C LEU A 22 14.83 -2.23 11.33
N GLU A 23 15.51 -2.19 10.17
CA GLU A 23 15.10 -1.35 9.03
C GLU A 23 14.15 -2.07 8.05
N SER A 24 14.15 -3.41 8.04
CA SER A 24 13.39 -4.21 7.08
C SER A 24 12.85 -5.49 7.73
N SER A 25 11.55 -5.69 7.61
CA SER A 25 10.85 -6.87 8.11
C SER A 25 9.93 -7.47 7.05
N ARG A 26 9.83 -8.80 7.03
CA ARG A 26 8.87 -9.55 6.22
C ARG A 26 8.17 -10.55 7.12
N ILE A 27 6.84 -10.51 7.14
CA ILE A 27 5.98 -11.38 7.94
C ILE A 27 5.00 -12.08 7.01
N GLU A 28 5.05 -13.40 6.99
CA GLU A 28 4.18 -14.24 6.16
C GLU A 28 3.22 -15.07 7.00
N ARG A 29 2.07 -15.44 6.42
CA ARG A 29 1.13 -16.45 6.93
C ARG A 29 0.66 -16.21 8.37
N TYR A 30 0.59 -14.94 8.79
CA TYR A 30 0.13 -14.58 10.12
C TYR A 30 -1.34 -14.92 10.33
N SER A 31 -1.62 -15.63 11.43
CA SER A 31 -2.96 -16.06 11.80
C SER A 31 -3.66 -15.12 12.80
N GLY A 32 -3.06 -14.00 13.17
CA GLY A 32 -3.69 -13.04 14.09
C GLY A 32 -4.59 -12.04 13.37
N SER A 33 -5.55 -11.47 14.11
CA SER A 33 -6.53 -10.50 13.60
C SER A 33 -6.00 -9.06 13.52
N THR A 34 -4.89 -8.75 14.20
CA THR A 34 -4.24 -7.44 14.24
C THR A 34 -2.73 -7.56 14.16
N VAL A 35 -2.03 -6.55 13.63
CA VAL A 35 -0.56 -6.51 13.64
C VAL A 35 0.02 -6.62 15.06
N PRO A 36 1.15 -7.31 15.26
CA PRO A 36 1.78 -7.42 16.58
C PRO A 36 2.14 -6.04 17.16
N ASN A 37 1.88 -5.81 18.44
CA ASN A 37 2.08 -4.50 19.09
C ASN A 37 3.50 -3.94 18.94
N TRP A 38 4.52 -4.79 18.90
CA TRP A 38 5.91 -4.35 18.73
C TRP A 38 6.17 -3.67 17.39
N THR A 39 5.35 -3.88 16.36
CA THR A 39 5.56 -3.22 15.06
C THR A 39 5.53 -1.70 15.24
N MET A 40 4.70 -1.20 16.15
CA MET A 40 4.56 0.23 16.44
C MET A 40 5.72 0.82 17.23
N SER A 41 6.60 -0.01 17.78
CA SER A 41 7.80 0.42 18.51
C SER A 41 9.06 0.44 17.63
N LEU A 42 8.93 0.17 16.32
CA LEU A 42 10.07 0.12 15.41
C LEU A 42 10.27 1.45 14.67
N ASP A 43 10.91 2.40 15.34
CA ASP A 43 11.15 3.76 14.82
C ASP A 43 12.01 3.80 13.55
N ASN A 44 12.85 2.78 13.34
CA ASN A 44 13.77 2.68 12.21
C ASN A 44 13.23 1.83 11.06
N LEU A 45 12.04 1.25 11.19
CA LEU A 45 11.49 0.36 10.17
C LEU A 45 11.13 1.15 8.91
N ARG A 46 11.76 0.77 7.80
CA ARG A 46 11.62 1.44 6.49
C ARG A 46 10.88 0.59 5.48
N PHE A 47 11.08 -0.72 5.55
CA PHE A 47 10.53 -1.69 4.61
C PHE A 47 9.74 -2.73 5.39
N LEU A 48 8.46 -2.88 5.08
CA LEU A 48 7.59 -3.85 5.71
C LEU A 48 6.85 -4.63 4.64
N THR A 49 7.04 -5.94 4.60
CA THR A 49 6.27 -6.83 3.72
C THR A 49 5.36 -7.71 4.56
N LEU A 50 4.04 -7.61 4.36
CA LEU A 50 3.05 -8.49 4.97
C LEU A 50 2.43 -9.35 3.87
N CYS A 51 2.50 -10.68 4.00
CA CYS A 51 2.05 -11.61 2.96
C CYS A 51 1.17 -12.72 3.54
N ASP A 52 0.05 -13.02 2.88
CA ASP A 52 -0.84 -14.16 3.20
C ASP A 52 -1.48 -14.10 4.59
N TRP A 53 -2.01 -12.93 4.97
CA TRP A 53 -2.71 -12.75 6.23
C TRP A 53 -4.21 -13.01 6.04
N ASN A 54 -4.71 -14.12 6.59
CA ASN A 54 -6.08 -14.58 6.33
C ASN A 54 -7.12 -13.93 7.25
N GLU A 55 -6.79 -13.70 8.53
CA GLU A 55 -7.74 -13.26 9.56
C GLU A 55 -7.64 -11.78 9.92
N CYS A 56 -6.66 -11.07 9.35
CA CYS A 56 -6.41 -9.69 9.72
C CYS A 56 -7.47 -8.75 9.18
N GLU A 57 -8.11 -8.00 10.09
CA GLU A 57 -9.13 -7.00 9.74
C GLU A 57 -8.61 -5.56 9.86
N ALA A 58 -7.57 -5.30 10.66
CA ALA A 58 -7.05 -3.96 10.93
C ALA A 58 -5.51 -3.87 10.91
N LEU A 59 -4.98 -2.84 10.24
CA LEU A 59 -3.54 -2.65 9.98
C LEU A 59 -3.06 -1.22 10.31
N PRO A 60 -2.87 -0.84 11.59
CA PRO A 60 -2.53 0.53 12.02
C PRO A 60 -1.12 1.06 11.66
N LEU A 61 -0.66 0.86 10.43
CA LEU A 61 0.69 1.18 9.98
C LEU A 61 1.00 2.68 9.92
N GLY A 62 -0.02 3.55 9.97
CA GLY A 62 0.15 5.00 9.77
C GLY A 62 0.96 5.74 10.80
N ARG A 63 1.22 5.13 11.96
CA ARG A 63 2.05 5.70 13.03
C ARG A 63 3.54 5.42 12.87
N LEU A 64 3.94 4.57 11.92
CA LEU A 64 5.34 4.20 11.73
C LEU A 64 6.15 5.38 11.16
N PRO A 65 7.11 5.96 11.92
CA PRO A 65 7.70 7.25 11.60
C PRO A 65 8.76 7.19 10.49
N SER A 66 9.32 6.00 10.21
CA SER A 66 10.35 5.82 9.19
C SER A 66 9.94 4.94 8.02
N LEU A 67 8.69 4.48 7.99
CA LEU A 67 8.22 3.56 6.95
C LEU A 67 8.22 4.26 5.60
N LYS A 68 8.90 3.66 4.62
CA LYS A 68 9.05 4.19 3.26
C LYS A 68 8.27 3.37 2.24
N ILE A 69 8.32 2.04 2.36
CA ILE A 69 7.74 1.10 1.40
C ILE A 69 7.11 -0.08 2.16
N PRO A 70 5.83 0.03 2.57
CA PRO A 70 4.99 -1.11 2.88
C PRO A 70 4.53 -1.81 1.61
N ASN A 71 4.67 -3.12 1.61
CA ASN A 71 4.11 -4.02 0.61
C ASN A 71 3.14 -4.96 1.32
N LEU A 72 1.87 -4.88 0.94
CA LEU A 72 0.80 -5.72 1.47
C LEU A 72 0.31 -6.65 0.36
N TRP A 73 0.47 -7.95 0.57
CA TRP A 73 0.16 -8.98 -0.40
C TRP A 73 -0.80 -10.02 0.21
N SER A 74 -1.85 -10.40 -0.52
CA SER A 74 -2.75 -11.50 -0.13
C SER A 74 -3.34 -11.31 1.29
N MET A 75 -3.87 -10.12 1.55
CA MET A 75 -4.53 -9.75 2.82
C MET A 75 -6.03 -10.12 2.75
N LYS A 76 -6.35 -11.41 2.85
CA LYS A 76 -7.71 -11.93 2.56
C LYS A 76 -8.80 -11.47 3.54
N GLY A 77 -8.43 -11.13 4.78
CA GLY A 77 -9.37 -10.64 5.80
C GLY A 77 -9.74 -9.16 5.65
N VAL A 78 -8.92 -8.38 4.93
CA VAL A 78 -9.07 -6.92 4.87
C VAL A 78 -10.15 -6.54 3.87
N LYS A 79 -11.34 -6.22 4.38
CA LYS A 79 -12.49 -5.77 3.56
C LYS A 79 -12.52 -4.27 3.33
N LYS A 80 -11.93 -3.51 4.24
CA LYS A 80 -11.87 -2.05 4.20
C LYS A 80 -10.50 -1.59 4.64
N VAL A 81 -10.04 -0.51 4.03
CA VAL A 81 -8.83 0.20 4.45
C VAL A 81 -9.28 1.60 4.82
N GLY A 82 -9.35 1.88 6.12
CA GLY A 82 -9.75 3.19 6.60
C GLY A 82 -8.93 3.76 7.75
N VAL A 83 -9.60 4.36 8.74
CA VAL A 83 -8.94 5.06 9.86
C VAL A 83 -8.09 4.11 10.70
N GLU A 84 -8.49 2.84 10.74
CA GLU A 84 -7.73 1.75 11.33
C GLU A 84 -6.40 1.53 10.61
N PHE A 85 -6.30 1.80 9.31
CA PHE A 85 -5.04 1.71 8.56
C PHE A 85 -4.08 2.86 8.93
N LEU A 86 -4.67 4.03 9.15
CA LEU A 86 -3.99 5.25 9.55
C LEU A 86 -3.46 5.19 11.00
N GLY A 87 -3.90 4.23 11.81
CA GLY A 87 -3.54 4.15 13.22
C GLY A 87 -4.10 5.32 14.05
N ILE A 88 -5.26 5.84 13.65
CA ILE A 88 -6.01 6.83 14.44
C ILE A 88 -6.98 6.05 15.33
N GLU A 89 -6.77 6.09 16.65
CA GLU A 89 -7.72 5.56 17.62
C GLU A 89 -8.87 6.56 17.83
N LYS A 90 -10.08 6.05 18.10
CA LYS A 90 -11.30 6.87 18.24
C LYS A 90 -11.24 7.93 19.37
N GLU A 91 -10.24 7.90 20.25
CA GLU A 91 -10.18 8.75 21.45
C GLU A 91 -9.08 9.81 21.43
N THR A 92 -8.25 9.92 20.39
CA THR A 92 -7.25 10.99 20.31
C THR A 92 -7.84 12.29 19.77
N SER A 93 -8.95 12.74 20.35
CA SER A 93 -9.54 14.07 20.11
C SER A 93 -9.10 15.06 21.18
N SER A 94 -7.80 15.08 21.50
CA SER A 94 -7.25 16.05 22.44
C SER A 94 -5.86 16.53 22.04
N ALA A 95 -5.76 17.87 21.97
CA ALA A 95 -4.59 18.74 21.89
C ALA A 95 -3.97 18.99 20.51
N SER A 96 -4.45 20.05 19.85
CA SER A 96 -3.67 21.23 19.37
C SER A 96 -2.38 21.04 18.55
N SER A 97 -2.05 19.83 18.10
CA SER A 97 -0.80 19.51 17.41
C SER A 97 -1.10 18.87 16.07
N CYS A 98 -0.42 19.33 15.02
CA CYS A 98 -0.56 18.74 13.70
C CYS A 98 -0.09 17.29 13.73
N ILE A 99 -0.97 16.34 13.41
CA ILE A 99 -0.65 14.91 13.34
C ILE A 99 -0.22 14.60 11.92
N THR A 100 0.99 14.09 11.75
CA THR A 100 1.45 13.58 10.45
C THR A 100 1.49 12.05 10.47
N LEU A 101 0.72 11.43 9.59
CA LEU A 101 0.67 9.98 9.41
C LEU A 101 1.48 9.57 8.19
N PHE A 102 2.19 8.45 8.28
CA PHE A 102 3.10 7.99 7.23
C PHE A 102 4.07 9.08 6.75
N PRO A 103 4.83 9.73 7.66
CA PRO A 103 5.58 10.95 7.34
C PRO A 103 6.66 10.76 6.27
N LYS A 104 7.20 9.54 6.11
CA LYS A 104 8.28 9.22 5.15
C LYS A 104 7.87 8.22 4.07
N LEU A 105 6.59 7.87 3.99
CA LEU A 105 6.07 6.90 3.03
C LEU A 105 6.27 7.42 1.61
N LYS A 106 6.92 6.63 0.76
CA LYS A 106 7.21 6.99 -0.64
C LYS A 106 6.40 6.17 -1.63
N THR A 107 6.24 4.89 -1.34
CA THR A 107 5.56 3.92 -2.19
C THR A 107 4.61 3.10 -1.35
N LEU A 108 3.38 2.92 -1.79
CA LEU A 108 2.40 2.03 -1.17
C LEU A 108 1.97 0.98 -2.19
N GLU A 109 2.25 -0.29 -1.87
CA GLU A 109 1.97 -1.44 -2.74
C GLU A 109 0.89 -2.33 -2.11
N LEU A 110 -0.23 -2.48 -2.81
CA LEU A 110 -1.41 -3.25 -2.36
C LEU A 110 -1.76 -4.30 -3.43
N TRP A 111 -1.51 -5.56 -3.11
CA TRP A 111 -1.58 -6.67 -4.07
C TRP A 111 -2.49 -7.80 -3.56
N TYR A 112 -3.31 -8.35 -4.45
CA TYR A 112 -4.15 -9.54 -4.17
C TYR A 112 -5.03 -9.41 -2.92
N MET A 113 -5.54 -8.21 -2.63
CA MET A 113 -6.47 -7.97 -1.52
C MET A 113 -7.90 -8.20 -2.00
N GLU A 114 -8.24 -9.45 -2.31
CA GLU A 114 -9.49 -9.79 -3.02
C GLU A 114 -10.77 -9.42 -2.27
N ALA A 115 -10.76 -9.42 -0.94
CA ALA A 115 -11.91 -9.05 -0.12
C ALA A 115 -12.10 -7.54 0.03
N TRP A 116 -11.12 -6.73 -0.37
CA TRP A 116 -11.10 -5.29 -0.16
C TRP A 116 -12.09 -4.59 -1.08
N GLU A 117 -13.10 -3.94 -0.49
CA GLU A 117 -14.19 -3.30 -1.23
C GLU A 117 -14.09 -1.77 -1.19
N GLU A 118 -13.64 -1.22 -0.05
CA GLU A 118 -13.70 0.22 0.24
C GLU A 118 -12.35 0.73 0.74
N TRP A 119 -11.80 1.73 0.04
CA TRP A 119 -10.76 2.59 0.57
C TRP A 119 -11.38 3.93 0.96
N LYS A 120 -11.71 4.07 2.23
CA LYS A 120 -12.28 5.30 2.77
C LYS A 120 -11.44 5.73 3.95
N GLY A 121 -10.91 6.95 3.92
CA GLY A 121 -10.27 7.55 5.08
C GLY A 121 -11.27 7.78 6.22
N VAL A 122 -10.99 8.72 7.12
CA VAL A 122 -12.05 9.22 8.01
C VAL A 122 -13.08 9.86 7.07
N GLU A 123 -14.24 9.23 6.92
CA GLU A 123 -15.35 9.79 6.17
C GLU A 123 -15.61 11.18 6.77
N GLU A 124 -15.61 12.22 5.92
CA GLU A 124 -15.86 13.62 6.30
C GLU A 124 -14.77 14.27 7.15
N TRP A 125 -13.52 14.36 6.65
CA TRP A 125 -12.60 15.38 7.17
C TRP A 125 -13.25 16.75 7.05
N LYS A 126 -13.74 17.28 8.16
CA LYS A 126 -14.27 18.63 8.26
C LYS A 126 -13.10 19.60 8.32
N GLU A 127 -13.34 20.90 8.18
CA GLU A 127 -12.26 21.91 8.28
C GLU A 127 -11.51 21.83 9.63
N GLU A 128 -12.14 21.29 10.66
CA GLU A 128 -11.57 20.98 11.98
C GLU A 128 -10.51 19.86 11.96
N ASP A 129 -10.52 18.96 10.97
CA ASP A 129 -9.50 17.91 10.77
C ASP A 129 -8.29 18.40 9.97
N SER A 130 -8.20 19.71 9.68
CA SER A 130 -7.07 20.35 8.98
C SER A 130 -5.70 20.13 9.64
N HIS A 131 -5.68 19.70 10.89
CA HIS A 131 -4.46 19.37 11.62
C HIS A 131 -3.88 17.99 11.26
N ILE A 132 -4.58 17.15 10.47
CA ILE A 132 -4.09 15.83 10.08
C ILE A 132 -3.52 15.85 8.66
N THR A 133 -2.25 15.51 8.53
CA THR A 133 -1.57 15.31 7.25
C THR A 133 -1.32 13.83 7.03
N VAL A 134 -1.89 13.25 5.97
CA VAL A 134 -1.72 11.83 5.61
C VAL A 134 -0.76 11.71 4.43
N MET A 135 0.30 10.92 4.61
CA MET A 135 1.22 10.50 3.55
C MET A 135 1.84 11.68 2.76
N PRO A 136 2.46 12.67 3.42
CA PRO A 136 2.98 13.88 2.76
C PRO A 136 4.14 13.63 1.80
N CYS A 137 4.71 12.43 1.77
CA CYS A 137 5.83 12.05 0.89
C CYS A 137 5.45 11.00 -0.17
N LEU A 138 4.17 10.60 -0.24
CA LEU A 138 3.75 9.51 -1.11
C LEU A 138 3.87 9.93 -2.57
N SER A 139 4.71 9.19 -3.30
CA SER A 139 5.07 9.47 -4.68
C SER A 139 4.61 8.39 -5.66
N SER A 140 4.45 7.15 -5.19
CA SER A 140 3.94 6.03 -5.98
C SER A 140 2.85 5.26 -5.22
N LEU A 141 1.76 4.92 -5.90
CA LEU A 141 0.69 4.07 -5.39
C LEU A 141 0.40 2.99 -6.42
N GLU A 142 0.48 1.73 -5.99
CA GLU A 142 0.28 0.56 -6.83
C GLU A 142 -0.82 -0.32 -6.22
N ILE A 143 -1.89 -0.55 -6.99
CA ILE A 143 -3.05 -1.34 -6.58
C ILE A 143 -3.30 -2.42 -7.62
N HIS A 144 -2.90 -3.65 -7.33
CA HIS A 144 -2.93 -4.74 -8.30
C HIS A 144 -3.79 -5.91 -7.80
N PHE A 145 -4.62 -6.46 -8.69
CA PHE A 145 -5.46 -7.65 -8.40
C PHE A 145 -6.45 -7.46 -7.23
N CYS A 146 -6.93 -6.24 -7.00
CA CYS A 146 -7.95 -5.91 -5.99
C CYS A 146 -9.33 -5.78 -6.65
N SER A 147 -9.92 -6.89 -7.07
CA SER A 147 -11.09 -6.93 -7.97
C SER A 147 -12.39 -6.37 -7.37
N ARG A 148 -12.56 -6.43 -6.03
CA ARG A 148 -13.74 -5.91 -5.32
C ARG A 148 -13.65 -4.44 -4.97
N LEU A 149 -12.48 -3.82 -5.07
CA LEU A 149 -12.27 -2.43 -4.68
C LEU A 149 -13.05 -1.50 -5.61
N LYS A 150 -13.88 -0.62 -5.04
CA LYS A 150 -14.76 0.27 -5.81
C LYS A 150 -14.39 1.74 -5.68
N THR A 151 -13.76 2.12 -4.57
CA THR A 151 -13.53 3.53 -4.23
C THR A 151 -12.09 3.78 -3.80
N LEU A 152 -11.58 4.94 -4.18
CA LEU A 152 -10.37 5.56 -3.66
C LEU A 152 -10.72 6.53 -2.54
N SER A 153 -9.75 6.78 -1.66
CA SER A 153 -9.91 7.77 -0.59
C SER A 153 -9.65 9.20 -1.08
N ASP A 154 -10.40 10.17 -0.55
CA ASP A 154 -10.28 11.59 -0.95
C ASP A 154 -8.97 12.25 -0.54
N PHE A 155 -8.26 11.73 0.47
CA PHE A 155 -6.96 12.27 0.85
C PHE A 155 -5.92 12.18 -0.29
N LEU A 156 -6.10 11.29 -1.27
CA LEU A 156 -5.22 11.19 -2.44
C LEU A 156 -5.11 12.52 -3.19
N ARG A 157 -6.16 13.35 -3.17
CA ARG A 157 -6.15 14.71 -3.75
C ARG A 157 -5.11 15.64 -3.12
N LYS A 158 -4.71 15.37 -1.88
CA LYS A 158 -3.78 16.17 -1.09
C LYS A 158 -2.39 15.55 -1.02
N THR A 159 -2.20 14.35 -1.57
CA THR A 159 -0.89 13.69 -1.59
C THR A 159 -0.07 14.15 -2.80
N PRO A 160 1.28 14.25 -2.70
CA PRO A 160 2.13 14.66 -3.82
C PRO A 160 2.40 13.51 -4.81
N LEU A 161 1.36 12.74 -5.12
CA LEU A 161 1.46 11.50 -5.87
C LEU A 161 1.91 11.78 -7.32
N ARG A 162 2.94 11.04 -7.78
CA ARG A 162 3.52 11.19 -9.11
C ARG A 162 3.14 10.04 -10.03
N THR A 163 2.98 8.86 -9.47
CA THR A 163 2.63 7.65 -10.19
C THR A 163 1.48 6.95 -9.50
N LEU A 164 0.46 6.60 -10.27
CA LEU A 164 -0.63 5.74 -9.88
C LEU A 164 -0.72 4.60 -10.87
N ASP A 165 -0.61 3.37 -10.36
CA ASP A 165 -0.78 2.16 -11.15
C ASP A 165 -1.93 1.31 -10.59
N ILE A 166 -2.93 1.04 -11.43
CA ILE A 166 -4.10 0.23 -11.11
C ILE A 166 -4.21 -0.88 -12.15
N MET A 167 -3.80 -2.08 -11.76
CA MET A 167 -3.76 -3.26 -12.64
C MET A 167 -4.75 -4.31 -12.16
N TYR A 168 -5.52 -4.88 -13.08
CA TYR A 168 -6.42 -6.00 -12.83
C TYR A 168 -7.48 -5.72 -11.73
N CYS A 169 -7.85 -4.45 -11.56
CA CYS A 169 -8.87 -3.99 -10.61
C CYS A 169 -10.12 -3.52 -11.37
N SER A 170 -10.88 -4.46 -11.93
CA SER A 170 -11.96 -4.16 -12.88
C SER A 170 -13.06 -3.22 -12.34
N SER A 171 -13.42 -3.35 -11.06
CA SER A 171 -14.41 -2.49 -10.39
C SER A 171 -13.89 -1.06 -10.26
N LEU A 172 -12.69 -0.88 -9.71
CA LEU A 172 -12.06 0.43 -9.51
C LEU A 172 -11.73 1.13 -10.83
N ALA A 173 -11.21 0.38 -11.80
CA ALA A 173 -10.81 0.91 -13.10
C ALA A 173 -11.98 1.56 -13.84
N ARG A 174 -13.22 1.06 -13.65
CA ARG A 174 -14.42 1.69 -14.19
C ARG A 174 -14.65 3.08 -13.61
N GLY A 175 -14.42 3.25 -12.31
CA GLY A 175 -14.54 4.54 -11.62
C GLY A 175 -13.38 5.49 -11.93
N CYS A 176 -12.23 4.97 -12.36
CA CYS A 176 -11.05 5.76 -12.71
C CYS A 176 -11.00 6.16 -14.20
N ARG A 177 -12.09 6.00 -14.96
CA ARG A 177 -12.12 6.41 -16.38
C ARG A 177 -11.85 7.90 -16.54
N LYS A 178 -10.85 8.22 -17.37
CA LYS A 178 -10.47 9.61 -17.66
C LYS A 178 -11.67 10.45 -18.11
N GLY A 179 -11.92 11.55 -17.39
CA GLY A 179 -12.95 12.55 -17.71
C GLY A 179 -14.41 12.17 -17.40
N SER A 180 -14.71 10.92 -17.05
CA SER A 180 -16.09 10.45 -16.86
C SER A 180 -16.31 9.57 -15.63
N GLY A 181 -15.24 8.99 -15.08
CA GLY A 181 -15.29 8.14 -13.90
C GLY A 181 -15.50 8.95 -12.62
N ASN A 182 -16.30 8.42 -11.69
CA ASN A 182 -16.59 9.05 -10.40
C ASN A 182 -15.35 9.20 -9.50
N GLU A 183 -14.34 8.36 -9.66
CA GLU A 183 -13.07 8.42 -8.92
C GLU A 183 -12.03 9.31 -9.61
N TRP A 184 -12.24 9.66 -10.89
CA TRP A 184 -11.31 10.47 -11.68
C TRP A 184 -10.92 11.80 -10.99
N PRO A 185 -11.84 12.59 -10.39
CA PRO A 185 -11.47 13.82 -9.72
C PRO A 185 -10.49 13.63 -8.54
N LYS A 186 -10.42 12.43 -7.96
CA LYS A 186 -9.49 12.11 -6.87
C LYS A 186 -8.05 11.93 -7.37
N ILE A 187 -7.88 11.57 -8.64
CA ILE A 187 -6.59 11.16 -9.22
C ILE A 187 -6.15 12.02 -10.41
N SER A 188 -7.02 12.87 -10.96
CA SER A 188 -6.78 13.62 -12.20
C SER A 188 -5.60 14.59 -12.16
N HIS A 189 -5.10 14.93 -10.98
CA HIS A 189 -3.96 15.82 -10.77
C HIS A 189 -2.61 15.09 -10.85
N ILE A 190 -2.62 13.75 -10.88
CA ILE A 190 -1.43 12.90 -10.91
C ILE A 190 -0.87 12.88 -12.33
N PRO A 191 0.44 13.09 -12.53
CA PRO A 191 1.03 13.17 -13.86
C PRO A 191 1.07 11.82 -14.59
N ASN A 192 1.39 10.72 -13.89
CA ASN A 192 1.49 9.39 -14.51
C ASN A 192 0.42 8.47 -13.93
N ILE A 193 -0.64 8.20 -14.72
CA ILE A 193 -1.75 7.33 -14.33
C ILE A 193 -1.83 6.17 -15.31
N ARG A 194 -1.72 4.94 -14.80
CA ARG A 194 -1.93 3.69 -15.55
C ARG A 194 -3.11 2.94 -14.94
N VAL A 195 -4.06 2.55 -15.78
CA VAL A 195 -5.27 1.82 -15.36
C VAL A 195 -5.55 0.73 -16.37
N HIS A 196 -5.32 -0.53 -15.99
CA HIS A 196 -5.56 -1.70 -16.82
C HIS A 196 -6.59 -2.61 -16.14
N PRO A 197 -7.86 -2.63 -16.60
CA PRO A 197 -8.96 -3.31 -15.91
C PRO A 197 -8.95 -4.85 -16.02
N LYS A 198 -8.26 -5.42 -17.02
CA LYS A 198 -8.33 -6.84 -17.38
C LYS A 198 -6.94 -7.43 -17.52
N TYR A 199 -6.84 -8.74 -17.26
CA TYR A 199 -5.67 -9.52 -17.61
C TYR A 199 -5.46 -9.43 -19.12
N PHE A 200 -4.27 -9.03 -19.57
CA PHE A 200 -3.90 -9.25 -20.96
C PHE A 200 -3.70 -10.75 -21.08
N ASP A 201 -4.68 -11.44 -21.66
CA ASP A 201 -4.44 -12.77 -22.19
C ASP A 201 -3.45 -12.58 -23.35
N PHE A 202 -2.26 -13.16 -23.25
CA PHE A 202 -1.24 -13.12 -24.32
C PHE A 202 -1.67 -13.88 -25.60
N ASP A 203 -2.93 -14.33 -25.65
CA ASP A 203 -3.55 -15.00 -26.79
C ASP A 203 -4.48 -14.07 -27.60
N ASP A 204 -4.63 -12.79 -27.23
CA ASP A 204 -5.43 -11.83 -28.00
C ASP A 204 -4.53 -11.12 -29.02
N ASP A 205 -4.73 -11.47 -30.29
CA ASP A 205 -4.11 -10.91 -31.48
C ASP A 205 -4.44 -9.42 -31.66
N GLY A 206 -3.75 -8.60 -30.87
CA GLY A 206 -3.34 -7.24 -31.20
C GLY A 206 -4.36 -6.35 -31.90
N GLU A 207 -5.41 -5.90 -31.21
CA GLU A 207 -6.01 -4.59 -31.48
C GLU A 207 -6.49 -3.93 -30.17
N GLY A 208 -5.68 -3.02 -29.63
CA GLY A 208 -6.08 -2.21 -28.49
C GLY A 208 -4.96 -1.54 -27.69
N ILE A 209 -3.86 -1.13 -28.33
CA ILE A 209 -2.85 -0.28 -27.68
C ILE A 209 -3.10 1.16 -28.14
N VAL A 210 -3.57 2.00 -27.23
CA VAL A 210 -3.35 3.45 -27.34
C VAL A 210 -1.91 3.70 -26.90
N GLU A 211 -1.03 3.89 -27.86
CA GLU A 211 0.36 4.25 -27.61
C GLU A 211 0.40 5.61 -26.90
N ALA A 212 1.06 5.64 -25.74
CA ALA A 212 1.68 6.85 -25.27
C ALA A 212 3.11 6.81 -25.80
N GLU A 213 3.35 7.56 -26.88
CA GLU A 213 4.71 7.88 -27.34
C GLU A 213 5.48 8.59 -26.21
N ASP A 214 6.79 8.35 -26.17
CA ASP A 214 7.80 8.83 -25.21
C ASP A 214 8.04 8.00 -23.94
N ALA A 215 8.41 6.73 -24.12
CA ALA A 215 9.23 6.01 -23.14
C ALA A 215 10.72 6.18 -23.47
N VAL A 216 11.43 6.96 -22.65
CA VAL A 216 12.90 7.01 -22.63
C VAL A 216 13.44 5.65 -22.19
N GLU A 217 14.20 4.98 -23.07
CA GLU A 217 14.91 3.74 -22.75
C GLU A 217 15.81 3.92 -21.52
N LEU A 218 15.57 3.11 -20.49
CA LEU A 218 16.51 2.93 -19.38
C LEU A 218 17.39 1.70 -19.68
N PRO A 219 18.71 1.79 -19.45
CA PRO A 219 19.64 0.72 -19.83
C PRO A 219 19.47 -0.53 -18.96
N GLU A 220 19.54 -1.69 -19.60
CA GLU A 220 19.49 -3.00 -18.96
C GLU A 220 20.60 -3.16 -17.89
N ARG A 221 20.24 -3.80 -16.78
CA ARG A 221 21.21 -4.13 -15.71
C ARG A 221 22.11 -5.28 -16.17
N PRO A 222 23.43 -5.21 -15.94
CA PRO A 222 24.36 -6.26 -16.32
C PRO A 222 24.13 -7.54 -15.49
N SER A 223 24.06 -8.66 -16.18
CA SER A 223 24.00 -10.01 -15.62
C SER A 223 25.36 -10.39 -15.00
N THR A 224 25.42 -10.59 -13.69
CA THR A 224 26.59 -11.17 -13.03
C THR A 224 26.47 -12.69 -12.99
N SER A 225 26.88 -13.36 -14.06
CA SER A 225 27.29 -14.77 -14.01
C SER A 225 28.73 -14.85 -13.48
N GLY A 226 28.88 -15.02 -12.17
CA GLY A 226 30.18 -15.25 -11.52
C GLY A 226 30.49 -16.73 -11.45
N GLU A 227 31.58 -17.12 -12.11
CA GLU A 227 32.14 -18.47 -12.19
C GLU A 227 32.43 -19.13 -10.83
N ARG A 228 32.26 -20.45 -10.85
CA ARG A 228 32.60 -21.39 -9.78
C ARG A 228 34.12 -21.62 -9.79
N VAL A 229 34.84 -21.06 -8.83
CA VAL A 229 36.25 -21.40 -8.58
C VAL A 229 36.32 -22.86 -8.09
N LYS A 230 36.98 -23.74 -8.83
CA LYS A 230 37.47 -25.02 -8.32
C LYS A 230 38.79 -24.79 -7.60
N ALA A 231 38.95 -25.49 -6.48
CA ALA A 231 40.17 -25.57 -5.67
C ALA A 231 41.38 -26.06 -6.48
#